data_AF-I4W905-F1
#
_entry.id   AF-I4W905-F1
#
_cell.length_a   1.000
_cell.length_b   1.000
_cell.length_c   1.000
_cell.angle_alpha   90.00
_cell.angle_beta   90.00
_cell.angle_gamma   90.00
#
_symmetry.space_group_name_H-M   'P 1'
#
loop_
_entity.id
_entity.type
_entity.pdbx_description
1 polymer ?
#
loop_
_entity_poly.entity_id
_entity_poly.type
_entity_poly.pdbx_seq_one_letter_code
_entity_poly.pdbx_strand_id
1 'polypeptide(L)'
;MKRLHVKALLTVTIWLASALAAAAKPDVAPHSPDWTCAHESASYSAVQLANAGLIRLNSIDNSKTEIQVLSKTPGVKGSFAAIYRIVLHAKSGKSVAIITKTSMVDGECPGARMTTYVISQQFDD
;
A
#
# COMPACT_ATOMS: atom_id res chain seq x y z
N MET A 1 25.94 -47.30 -52.32
CA MET A 1 25.78 -48.41 -51.35
C MET A 1 26.00 -47.88 -49.94
N LYS A 2 25.16 -48.30 -48.97
CA LYS A 2 25.24 -48.16 -47.50
C LYS A 2 25.16 -46.72 -46.91
N ARG A 3 23.96 -46.33 -46.46
CA ARG A 3 23.46 -46.31 -45.06
C ARG A 3 24.28 -45.41 -44.13
N LEU A 4 23.65 -44.34 -43.64
CA LEU A 4 23.81 -43.94 -42.24
C LEU A 4 22.46 -43.43 -41.71
N HIS A 5 21.92 -44.16 -40.74
CA HIS A 5 20.77 -43.75 -39.94
C HIS A 5 21.23 -42.67 -38.98
N VAL A 6 20.55 -41.53 -38.95
CA VAL A 6 20.63 -40.61 -37.81
C VAL A 6 19.24 -40.55 -37.21
N LYS A 7 19.03 -41.36 -36.18
CA LYS A 7 17.96 -41.14 -35.19
C LYS A 7 18.38 -39.91 -34.38
N ALA A 8 17.84 -38.74 -34.72
CA ALA A 8 17.97 -37.57 -33.86
C ALA A 8 16.75 -37.51 -32.94
N LEU A 9 17.09 -37.61 -31.64
CA LEU A 9 16.27 -37.53 -30.45
C LEU A 9 15.12 -36.52 -30.50
N LEU A 10 13.99 -36.92 -29.91
CA LEU A 10 12.98 -36.05 -29.31
C LEU A 10 13.64 -35.00 -28.39
N THR A 11 13.28 -33.74 -28.57
CA THR A 11 13.25 -32.77 -27.47
C THR A 11 11.86 -32.14 -27.42
N VAL A 12 11.08 -32.60 -26.45
CA VAL A 12 9.79 -32.04 -26.08
C VAL A 12 10.05 -30.66 -25.47
N THR A 13 9.73 -29.60 -26.20
CA THR A 13 9.69 -28.25 -25.64
C THR A 13 8.42 -28.12 -24.81
N ILE A 14 8.55 -28.34 -23.50
CA ILE A 14 7.53 -27.97 -22.52
C ILE A 14 7.53 -26.45 -22.46
N TRP A 15 6.49 -25.82 -23.02
CA TRP A 15 6.20 -24.42 -22.72
C TRP A 15 5.81 -24.36 -21.24
N LEU A 16 6.76 -23.97 -20.39
CA LEU A 16 6.45 -23.46 -19.06
C LEU A 16 5.57 -22.22 -19.27
N ALA A 17 4.26 -22.37 -19.07
CA ALA A 17 3.39 -21.23 -18.89
C ALA A 17 3.88 -20.49 -17.64
N SER A 18 4.57 -19.37 -17.85
CA SER A 18 4.93 -18.43 -16.81
C SER A 18 3.64 -17.98 -16.14
N ALA A 19 3.33 -18.56 -14.98
CA ALA A 19 2.33 -18.02 -14.09
C ALA A 19 2.81 -16.62 -13.67
N LEU A 20 2.26 -15.57 -14.29
CA LEU A 20 2.29 -14.24 -13.72
C LEU A 20 1.55 -14.32 -12.38
N ALA A 21 2.31 -14.54 -11.31
CA ALA A 21 1.85 -14.14 -9.99
C ALA A 21 1.77 -12.62 -10.03
N ALA A 22 0.56 -12.09 -10.24
CA ALA A 22 0.28 -10.70 -9.93
C ALA A 22 0.68 -10.50 -8.47
N ALA A 23 1.75 -9.75 -8.23
CA ALA A 23 2.22 -9.45 -6.89
C ALA A 23 1.07 -8.76 -6.15
N ALA A 24 0.42 -9.49 -5.25
CA ALA A 24 -0.56 -8.90 -4.36
C ALA A 24 0.13 -7.76 -3.61
N LYS A 25 -0.42 -6.55 -3.74
CA LYS A 25 0.08 -5.40 -2.99
C LYS A 25 0.01 -5.78 -1.50
N PRO A 26 1.05 -5.49 -0.71
CA PRO A 26 1.02 -5.80 0.72
C PRO A 26 -0.08 -4.97 1.39
N ASP A 27 -1.24 -5.59 1.58
CA ASP A 27 -2.34 -5.02 2.33
C ASP A 27 -2.13 -5.31 3.82
N VAL A 28 -2.50 -4.37 4.68
CA VAL A 28 -2.46 -4.59 6.13
C VAL A 28 -3.59 -5.54 6.50
N ALA A 29 -3.25 -6.66 7.15
CA ALA A 29 -4.25 -7.62 7.60
C ALA A 29 -5.34 -6.91 8.44
N PRO A 30 -6.62 -7.03 8.07
CA PRO A 30 -7.72 -6.43 8.81
C PRO A 30 -7.66 -6.80 10.29
N HIS A 31 -7.97 -5.85 11.17
CA HIS A 31 -8.05 -6.04 12.62
C HIS A 31 -6.72 -6.33 13.35
N SER A 32 -5.57 -6.20 12.68
CA SER A 32 -4.27 -6.19 13.38
C SER A 32 -4.04 -4.86 14.13
N PRO A 33 -3.17 -4.82 15.16
CA PRO A 33 -2.77 -3.55 15.78
C PRO A 33 -2.23 -2.54 14.78
N ASP A 34 -1.48 -3.02 13.78
CA ASP A 34 -0.98 -2.21 12.66
C ASP A 34 -2.14 -1.62 11.83
N TRP A 35 -3.23 -2.36 11.64
CA TRP A 35 -4.43 -1.89 10.92
C TRP A 35 -5.13 -0.75 11.66
N THR A 36 -5.25 -0.87 12.99
CA THR A 36 -5.81 0.19 13.84
C THR A 36 -4.99 1.46 13.75
N CYS A 37 -3.66 1.38 13.90
CA CYS A 37 -2.80 2.56 13.80
C CYS A 37 -2.78 3.17 12.40
N ALA A 38 -2.93 2.36 11.35
CA ALA A 38 -3.03 2.87 10.00
C ALA A 38 -4.36 3.64 9.78
N HIS A 39 -5.47 3.16 10.33
CA HIS A 39 -6.77 3.87 10.31
C HIS A 39 -6.76 5.18 11.11
N GLU A 40 -6.08 5.20 12.26
CA GLU A 40 -5.86 6.45 12.99
C GLU A 40 -5.05 7.45 12.14
N SER A 41 -4.00 6.98 11.48
CA SER A 41 -3.20 7.81 10.57
C SER A 41 -4.02 8.38 9.41
N ALA A 42 -4.99 7.61 8.88
CA ALA A 42 -5.94 8.11 7.89
C ALA A 42 -6.84 9.21 8.47
N SER A 43 -7.35 9.00 9.68
CA SER A 43 -8.24 9.96 10.37
C SER A 43 -7.54 11.28 10.69
N TYR A 44 -6.34 11.22 11.26
CA TYR A 44 -5.54 12.42 11.52
C TYR A 44 -5.17 13.16 10.23
N SER A 45 -4.91 12.43 9.14
CA SER A 45 -4.60 13.05 7.87
C SER A 45 -5.82 13.77 7.30
N ALA A 46 -7.01 13.17 7.40
CA ALA A 46 -8.25 13.82 7.01
C ALA A 46 -8.47 15.12 7.80
N VAL A 47 -8.16 15.14 9.09
CA VAL A 47 -8.20 16.37 9.91
C VAL A 47 -7.18 17.40 9.43
N GLN A 48 -5.92 17.01 9.18
CA GLN A 48 -4.89 17.92 8.67
C GLN A 48 -5.30 18.56 7.32
N LEU A 49 -5.83 17.75 6.40
CA LEU A 49 -6.30 18.23 5.10
C LEU A 49 -7.52 19.15 5.23
N ALA A 50 -8.44 18.86 6.15
CA ALA A 50 -9.60 19.71 6.41
C ALA A 50 -9.18 21.07 6.99
N ASN A 51 -8.23 21.07 7.94
CA ASN A 51 -7.66 22.30 8.49
C ASN A 51 -6.92 23.13 7.44
N ALA A 52 -6.32 22.49 6.43
CA ALA A 52 -5.71 23.15 5.28
C ALA A 52 -6.72 23.61 4.21
N GLY A 53 -8.02 23.36 4.40
CA GLY A 53 -9.07 23.72 3.44
C GLY A 53 -9.11 22.85 2.18
N LEU A 54 -8.42 21.71 2.16
CA LEU A 54 -8.33 20.84 0.99
C LEU A 54 -9.51 19.86 0.87
N ILE A 55 -10.13 19.50 2.00
CA ILE A 55 -11.30 18.62 2.06
C ILE A 55 -12.32 19.12 3.09
N ARG A 56 -13.52 18.51 3.09
CA ARG A 56 -14.51 18.63 4.17
C ARG A 56 -14.63 17.30 4.90
N LEU A 57 -14.36 17.28 6.20
CA LEU A 57 -14.30 16.02 6.95
C LEU A 57 -15.60 15.20 6.89
N ASN A 58 -16.76 15.86 7.01
CA ASN A 58 -18.09 15.22 6.92
C ASN A 58 -18.45 14.65 5.53
N SER A 59 -17.67 15.02 4.51
CA SER A 59 -17.86 14.54 3.14
C SER A 59 -17.07 13.28 2.82
N ILE A 60 -16.13 12.86 3.70
CA ILE A 60 -15.37 11.63 3.52
C ILE A 60 -16.22 10.41 3.89
N ASP A 61 -16.12 9.38 3.06
CA ASP A 61 -16.68 8.05 3.27
C ASP A 61 -15.57 7.14 3.80
N ASN A 62 -15.47 7.06 5.13
CA ASN A 62 -14.44 6.26 5.79
C ASN A 62 -14.53 4.78 5.45
N SER A 63 -15.72 4.27 5.07
CA SER A 63 -15.91 2.85 4.70
C SER A 63 -15.20 2.46 3.40
N LYS A 64 -14.84 3.45 2.58
CA LYS A 64 -14.12 3.28 1.32
C LYS A 64 -12.65 3.64 1.41
N THR A 65 -12.16 4.02 2.58
CA THR A 65 -10.77 4.43 2.74
C THR A 65 -9.85 3.26 2.44
N GLU A 66 -8.92 3.47 1.52
CA GLU A 66 -7.90 2.48 1.17
C GLU A 66 -6.61 2.83 1.89
N ILE A 67 -5.94 1.82 2.43
CA ILE A 67 -4.67 1.98 3.14
C ILE A 67 -3.71 0.89 2.66
N GLN A 68 -2.56 1.31 2.17
CA GLN A 68 -1.47 0.44 1.74
C GLN A 68 -0.21 0.78 2.54
N VAL A 69 0.48 -0.23 3.07
CA VAL A 69 1.81 -0.05 3.63
C VAL A 69 2.82 -0.04 2.49
N LEU A 70 3.52 1.09 2.34
CA LEU A 70 4.64 1.19 1.40
C LEU A 70 5.95 0.75 2.03
N SER A 71 6.12 1.02 3.33
CA SER A 71 7.31 0.63 4.07
C SER A 71 7.02 0.54 5.56
N LYS A 72 7.66 -0.41 6.24
CA LYS A 72 7.73 -0.51 7.71
C LYS A 72 9.18 -0.79 8.08
N THR A 73 9.79 0.10 8.84
CA THR A 73 11.21 0.02 9.22
C THR A 73 11.33 -0.03 10.74
N PRO A 74 11.94 -1.07 11.32
CA PRO A 74 12.20 -1.10 12.76
C PRO A 74 13.23 -0.03 13.14
N GLY A 75 13.03 0.56 14.32
CA GLY A 75 13.91 1.51 14.98
C GLY A 75 14.52 0.92 16.27
N VAL A 76 14.99 1.80 17.15
CA VAL A 76 15.55 1.40 18.45
C VAL A 76 14.46 1.19 19.50
N LYS A 77 14.69 0.30 20.47
CA LYS A 77 13.82 0.10 21.65
C LYS A 77 12.34 -0.16 21.32
N GLY A 78 12.06 -0.97 20.30
CA GLY A 78 10.69 -1.28 19.89
C GLY A 78 9.97 -0.10 19.22
N SER A 79 10.71 0.88 18.69
CA SER A 79 10.11 1.86 17.78
C SER A 79 10.08 1.33 16.35
N PHE A 80 9.17 1.86 15.54
CA PHE A 80 9.15 1.63 14.10
C PHE A 80 8.63 2.86 13.36
N ALA A 81 9.12 3.04 12.14
CA ALA A 81 8.57 4.01 11.20
C ALA A 81 7.73 3.29 10.16
N ALA A 82 6.60 3.87 9.78
CA ALA A 82 5.81 3.37 8.66
C ALA A 82 5.54 4.47 7.66
N ILE A 83 5.45 4.07 6.39
CA ILE A 83 5.00 4.92 5.30
C ILE A 83 3.73 4.27 4.75
N TYR A 84 2.62 4.99 4.81
CA TYR A 84 1.35 4.54 4.26
C TYR A 84 0.98 5.37 3.04
N ARG A 85 0.47 4.70 2.00
CA ARG A 85 -0.36 5.35 0.98
C ARG A 85 -1.81 5.19 1.41
N ILE A 86 -2.53 6.31 1.48
CA ILE A 86 -3.93 6.33 1.89
C ILE A 86 -4.72 7.02 0.80
N VAL A 87 -5.86 6.45 0.42
CA VAL A 87 -6.82 7.09 -0.49
C VAL A 87 -8.10 7.37 0.29
N LEU A 88 -8.37 8.66 0.51
CA LEU A 88 -9.62 9.11 1.12
C LEU A 88 -10.63 9.33 0.00
N HIS A 89 -11.81 8.70 0.13
CA HIS A 89 -12.89 8.84 -0.82
C HIS A 89 -13.98 9.74 -0.25
N ALA A 90 -14.39 10.74 -1.01
CA ALA A 90 -15.54 11.57 -0.68
C ALA A 90 -16.83 10.88 -1.15
N LYS A 91 -17.93 11.13 -0.44
CA LYS A 91 -19.29 10.70 -0.80
C LYS A 91 -19.72 11.18 -2.19
N SER A 92 -19.08 12.22 -2.72
CA SER A 92 -19.31 12.72 -4.08
C SER A 92 -18.60 11.90 -5.17
N GLY A 93 -17.83 10.87 -4.81
CA GLY A 93 -17.02 10.08 -5.74
C GLY A 93 -15.64 10.67 -6.08
N LYS A 94 -15.28 11.82 -5.50
CA LYS A 94 -13.92 12.37 -5.61
C LYS A 94 -13.01 11.65 -4.63
N SER A 95 -11.73 11.54 -4.93
CA SER A 95 -10.73 10.99 -4.01
C SER A 95 -9.52 11.90 -3.87
N VAL A 96 -8.82 11.75 -2.75
CA VAL A 96 -7.50 12.36 -2.53
C VAL A 96 -6.55 11.27 -2.05
N ALA A 97 -5.46 11.10 -2.77
CA ALA A 97 -4.39 10.20 -2.38
C ALA A 97 -3.33 10.97 -1.59
N ILE A 98 -2.87 10.37 -0.50
CA ILE A 98 -1.86 10.93 0.38
C ILE A 98 -0.80 9.89 0.73
N ILE A 99 0.40 10.37 1.04
CA ILE A 99 1.43 9.61 1.74
C ILE A 99 1.50 10.12 3.17
N THR A 100 1.54 9.21 4.13
CA THR A 100 1.83 9.56 5.52
C THR A 100 3.14 8.94 5.95
N LYS A 101 3.93 9.71 6.70
CA LYS A 101 5.12 9.23 7.40
C LYS A 101 4.85 9.29 8.90
N THR A 102 4.97 8.15 9.55
CA THR A 102 4.68 7.97 10.97
C THR A 102 5.91 7.44 11.70
N SER A 103 5.99 7.70 13.00
CA SER A 103 6.96 7.10 13.91
C SER A 103 6.21 6.67 15.15
N MET A 104 6.32 5.40 15.49
CA MET A 104 5.54 4.72 16.51
C MET A 104 6.46 3.97 17.46
N VAL A 105 5.94 3.66 18.65
CA VAL A 105 6.50 2.68 19.58
C VAL A 105 5.56 1.48 19.58
N ASP A 106 6.06 0.28 19.78
CA ASP A 106 5.26 -0.94 19.84
C ASP A 106 4.10 -0.77 20.84
N GLY A 107 2.87 -0.94 20.35
CA GLY A 107 1.65 -0.76 21.12
C GLY A 107 1.07 0.66 21.14
N GLU A 108 1.75 1.65 20.54
CA GLU A 108 1.28 3.03 20.44
C GLU A 108 1.12 3.49 18.99
N CYS A 109 -0.03 4.09 18.68
CA CYS A 109 -0.27 4.72 17.39
C CYS A 109 0.34 6.14 17.35
N PRO A 110 0.69 6.67 16.16
CA PRO A 110 1.53 7.87 16.02
C PRO A 110 0.83 9.17 16.46
N GLY A 111 -0.47 9.13 16.74
CA GLY A 111 -1.27 10.29 17.09
C GLY A 111 -1.15 11.42 16.05
N ALA A 112 -1.18 12.67 16.51
CA ALA A 112 -0.98 13.85 15.66
C ALA A 112 0.49 14.06 15.20
N ARG A 113 1.46 13.27 15.69
CA ARG A 113 2.88 13.42 15.36
C ARG A 113 3.26 12.62 14.11
N MET A 114 2.65 13.01 12.99
CA MET A 114 2.92 12.45 11.68
C MET A 114 2.92 13.53 10.61
N THR A 115 3.56 13.25 9.48
CA THR A 115 3.56 14.17 8.33
C THR A 115 2.71 13.60 7.20
N THR A 116 1.82 14.41 6.65
CA THR A 116 0.94 14.07 5.54
C THR A 116 1.34 14.84 4.28
N TYR A 117 1.47 14.13 3.17
CA TYR A 117 1.79 14.67 1.84
C TYR A 117 0.66 14.35 0.87
N VAL A 118 0.18 15.34 0.12
CA VAL A 118 -0.82 15.12 -0.93
C VAL A 118 -0.12 14.68 -2.21
N ILE A 119 -0.64 13.64 -2.85
CA ILE A 119 -0.11 13.12 -4.11
C ILE A 119 -0.84 13.81 -5.26
N SER A 120 -0.12 14.56 -6.09
CA SER A 120 -0.66 15.18 -7.31
C SER A 120 -0.48 14.32 -8.56
N GLN A 121 0.50 13.41 -8.55
CA GLN A 121 0.82 12.52 -9.66
C GLN A 121 1.37 11.21 -9.12
N GLN A 122 0.96 10.12 -9.75
CA GLN A 122 1.49 8.78 -9.52
C GLN A 122 1.94 8.23 -10.87
N PHE A 123 3.07 7.53 -10.88
CA PHE A 123 3.53 6.81 -12.06
C PHE A 123 3.07 5.36 -11.93
N ASP A 124 2.57 4.82 -13.02
CA ASP A 124 2.29 3.39 -13.15
C ASP A 124 3.53 2.77 -13.83
N ASP A 125 4.19 1.85 -13.12
CA ASP A 125 5.24 1.00 -13.70
C ASP A 125 4.62 -0.08 -14.62
#